data_AF-A0A1Q3PCD5-F1
#
_entry.id   AF-A0A1Q3PCD5-F1
#
_cell.length_a   1.000
_cell.length_b   1.000
_cell.length_c   1.000
_cell.angle_alpha   90.00
_cell.angle_beta   90.00
_cell.angle_gamma   90.00
#
_symmetry.space_group_name_H-M   'P 1'
#
loop_
_entity.id
_entity.type
_entity.pdbx_description
1 polymer ?
#
loop_
_entity_poly.entity_id
_entity_poly.type
_entity_poly.pdbx_seq_one_letter_code
_entity_poly.pdbx_strand_id
1 'polypeptide(L)'
;MIDGVNQIVNIKMDDRKLSKVNDKLQDTAEDFAQVMIKQMLDIALKQDETNELFSTGYGGKVYHDMMVDEYSKLLAEPGNFGLTEMIHAELVKLQEVKRD
;
A
#
# COMPACT_ATOMS: atom_id res chain seq x y z
N MET A 1 -5.77 -51.37 -7.67
CA MET A 1 -5.51 -50.68 -6.38
C MET A 1 -4.23 -49.83 -6.50
N ILE A 2 -4.20 -48.81 -7.37
CA ILE A 2 -3.05 -47.87 -7.47
C ILE A 2 -3.55 -46.41 -7.43
N ASP A 3 -4.65 -46.15 -6.71
CA ASP A 3 -5.16 -44.78 -6.50
C ASP A 3 -4.73 -44.16 -5.17
N GLY A 4 -4.06 -44.92 -4.29
CA GLY A 4 -3.64 -44.45 -2.97
C GLY A 4 -2.32 -43.68 -2.94
N VAL A 5 -1.50 -43.76 -3.99
CA VAL A 5 -0.16 -43.12 -4.02
C VAL A 5 -0.21 -41.72 -4.65
N ASN A 6 -1.26 -41.40 -5.41
CA ASN A 6 -1.37 -40.12 -6.13
C ASN A 6 -1.97 -38.98 -5.27
N GLN A 7 -2.38 -39.24 -4.03
CA GLN A 7 -2.89 -38.21 -3.10
C GLN A 7 -1.82 -37.67 -2.13
N ILE A 8 -0.67 -38.31 -1.99
CA ILE A 8 0.39 -37.87 -1.04
C ILE A 8 1.28 -36.77 -1.66
N VAL A 9 1.24 -36.59 -2.98
CA VAL A 9 2.08 -35.63 -3.70
C VAL A 9 1.41 -34.25 -3.84
N ASN A 10 0.10 -34.12 -3.57
CA ASN A 10 -0.65 -32.89 -3.85
C ASN A 10 -0.94 -32.00 -2.62
N ILE A 11 -0.34 -32.30 -1.45
CA ILE A 11 -0.57 -31.55 -0.20
C ILE A 11 0.35 -30.32 -0.09
N LYS A 12 1.46 -30.30 -0.84
CA LYS A 12 2.37 -29.14 -0.94
C LYS A 12 2.12 -28.35 -2.23
N MET A 13 0.90 -27.86 -2.43
CA MET A 13 0.77 -26.63 -3.23
C MET A 13 1.33 -25.46 -2.42
N ASP A 14 2.66 -25.45 -2.32
CA ASP A 14 3.55 -24.28 -2.40
C ASP A 14 3.30 -23.12 -1.42
N ASP A 15 3.51 -23.35 -0.12
CA ASP A 15 3.55 -22.31 0.94
C ASP A 15 4.40 -21.07 0.53
N ARG A 16 5.46 -21.30 -0.26
CA ARG A 16 6.33 -20.24 -0.78
C ARG A 16 5.65 -19.37 -1.83
N LYS A 17 4.76 -19.92 -2.66
CA LYS A 17 3.95 -19.11 -3.58
C LYS A 17 2.91 -18.30 -2.83
N LEU A 18 2.29 -18.88 -1.80
CA LEU A 18 1.29 -18.17 -0.99
C LEU A 18 1.93 -16.98 -0.25
N SER A 19 3.11 -17.19 0.35
CA SER A 19 3.93 -16.12 0.94
C SER A 19 4.24 -15.02 -0.06
N LYS A 20 4.75 -15.35 -1.26
CA LYS A 20 5.07 -14.35 -2.28
C LYS A 20 3.86 -13.56 -2.78
N VAL A 21 2.70 -14.19 -2.87
CA VAL A 21 1.45 -13.51 -3.23
C VAL A 21 1.05 -12.54 -2.12
N ASN A 22 1.17 -12.96 -0.86
CA ASN A 22 0.90 -12.09 0.28
C ASN A 22 1.87 -10.90 0.34
N ASP A 23 3.17 -11.12 0.12
CA ASP A 23 4.18 -10.06 0.04
C ASP A 23 3.83 -9.07 -1.08
N LYS A 24 3.42 -9.58 -2.25
CA LYS A 24 3.04 -8.70 -3.36
C LYS A 24 1.77 -7.89 -3.08
N LEU A 25 0.81 -8.50 -2.39
CA LEU A 25 -0.40 -7.80 -1.94
C LEU A 25 -0.06 -6.71 -0.92
N GLN A 26 0.89 -6.99 -0.02
CA GLN A 26 1.38 -6.03 0.97
C GLN A 26 2.03 -4.82 0.28
N ASP A 27 2.97 -5.05 -0.63
CA ASP A 27 3.62 -3.97 -1.40
C ASP A 27 2.57 -3.13 -2.15
N THR A 28 1.60 -3.79 -2.77
CA THR A 28 0.53 -3.11 -3.54
C THR A 28 -0.37 -2.29 -2.63
N ALA A 29 -0.64 -2.77 -1.41
CA ALA A 29 -1.44 -2.04 -0.44
C ALA A 29 -0.71 -0.78 0.06
N GLU A 30 0.60 -0.89 0.29
CA GLU A 30 1.45 0.23 0.72
C GLU A 30 1.55 1.30 -0.37
N ASP A 31 1.79 0.90 -1.63
CA ASP A 31 1.81 1.81 -2.79
C ASP A 31 0.48 2.58 -2.93
N PHE A 32 -0.66 1.89 -2.72
CA PHE A 32 -1.97 2.53 -2.80
C PHE A 32 -2.23 3.46 -1.61
N ALA A 33 -1.85 3.05 -0.40
CA ALA A 33 -1.94 3.86 0.80
C ALA A 33 -1.14 5.16 0.66
N GLN A 34 0.08 5.08 0.11
CA GLN A 34 0.93 6.25 -0.12
C GLN A 34 0.22 7.27 -1.03
N VAL A 35 -0.37 6.83 -2.14
CA VAL A 35 -1.09 7.73 -3.06
C VAL A 35 -2.31 8.36 -2.37
N MET A 36 -3.08 7.58 -1.62
CA MET A 36 -4.23 8.10 -0.88
C MET A 36 -3.83 9.11 0.19
N ILE A 37 -2.80 8.79 0.98
CA ILE A 37 -2.28 9.68 2.02
C ILE A 37 -1.74 10.95 1.39
N LYS A 38 -1.00 10.86 0.28
CA LYS A 38 -0.53 12.03 -0.46
C LYS A 38 -1.69 12.96 -0.84
N GLN A 39 -2.77 12.42 -1.41
CA GLN A 39 -3.96 13.21 -1.74
C GLN A 39 -4.59 13.87 -0.50
N MET A 40 -4.64 13.16 0.63
CA MET A 40 -5.13 13.72 1.89
C MET A 40 -4.24 14.86 2.39
N LEU A 41 -2.92 14.69 2.32
CA LEU A 41 -1.94 15.70 2.70
C LEU A 41 -1.98 16.91 1.77
N ASP A 42 -2.15 16.72 0.47
CA ASP A 42 -2.28 17.82 -0.51
C ASP A 42 -3.50 18.71 -0.18
N ILE A 43 -4.59 18.12 0.30
CA ILE A 43 -5.79 18.86 0.74
C ILE A 43 -5.54 19.53 2.09
N ALA A 44 -4.96 18.82 3.05
CA ALA A 44 -4.76 19.32 4.42
C ALA A 44 -3.67 20.40 4.51
N LEU A 45 -2.61 20.27 3.72
CA LEU A 45 -1.46 21.17 3.65
C LEU A 45 -1.51 22.10 2.44
N LYS A 46 -2.69 22.23 1.82
CA LYS A 46 -2.89 23.10 0.67
C LYS A 46 -2.40 24.51 1.02
N GLN A 47 -1.36 24.96 0.32
CA GLN A 47 -0.88 26.33 0.46
C GLN A 47 -1.97 27.27 -0.02
N ASP A 48 -2.56 28.03 0.91
CA ASP A 48 -3.27 29.24 0.55
C ASP A 48 -2.25 30.39 0.38
N GLU A 49 -2.63 31.43 -0.37
CA GLU A 49 -1.75 32.59 -0.61
C GLU A 49 -1.40 33.37 0.68
N THR A 50 -2.02 33.04 1.81
CA THR A 50 -1.84 33.68 3.11
C THR A 50 -0.97 32.88 4.09
N ASN A 51 -0.65 31.61 3.77
CA ASN A 51 0.13 30.71 4.60
C ASN A 51 1.62 30.83 4.23
N GLU A 52 2.31 31.74 4.90
CA GLU A 52 3.73 32.09 4.70
C GLU A 52 4.75 31.00 5.07
N LEU A 53 4.30 29.81 5.49
CA LEU A 53 5.18 28.70 5.92
C LEU A 53 6.13 28.24 4.81
N PHE A 54 5.72 28.38 3.55
CA PHE A 54 6.54 28.06 2.39
C PHE A 54 6.63 29.27 1.47
N SER A 55 7.80 29.43 0.83
CA SER A 55 7.94 30.46 -0.20
C SER A 55 6.94 30.20 -1.32
N THR A 56 6.15 31.22 -1.69
CA THR A 56 5.23 31.17 -2.83
C THR A 56 5.98 31.04 -4.18
N GLY A 57 7.30 31.17 -4.18
CA GLY A 57 8.16 30.94 -5.34
C GLY A 57 8.25 29.46 -5.76
N TYR A 58 8.83 29.21 -6.93
CA TYR A 58 9.02 27.85 -7.46
C TYR A 58 9.81 26.94 -6.51
N GLY A 59 10.82 27.47 -5.81
CA GLY A 59 11.60 26.68 -4.86
C GLY A 59 10.80 26.18 -3.65
N GLY A 60 9.88 27.00 -3.12
CA GLY A 60 9.05 26.60 -1.99
C GLY A 60 7.97 25.59 -2.38
N LYS A 61 7.42 25.70 -3.61
CA LYS A 61 6.53 24.68 -4.19
C LYS A 61 7.22 23.33 -4.32
N VAL A 62 8.41 23.29 -4.92
CA VAL A 62 9.17 22.03 -5.07
C VAL A 62 9.52 21.42 -3.70
N TYR A 63 9.93 22.24 -2.73
CA TYR A 63 10.21 21.75 -1.38
C TYR A 63 8.97 21.17 -0.70
N HIS A 64 7.82 21.85 -0.83
CA HIS A 64 6.55 21.37 -0.28
C HIS A 64 6.13 20.04 -0.92
N ASP A 65 6.21 19.92 -2.24
CA ASP A 65 5.89 18.67 -2.94
C ASP A 65 6.78 17.52 -2.45
N MET A 66 8.09 17.75 -2.32
CA MET A 66 9.03 16.76 -1.79
C MET A 66 8.72 16.39 -0.33
N MET A 67 8.34 17.38 0.47
CA MET A 67 7.98 17.17 1.87
C MET A 67 6.72 16.30 1.97
N VAL A 68 5.67 16.62 1.20
CA VAL A 68 4.44 15.82 1.13
C VAL A 68 4.75 14.40 0.69
N ASP A 69 5.61 14.21 -0.32
CA ASP A 69 6.02 12.89 -0.80
C ASP A 69 6.67 12.05 0.31
N GLU A 70 7.62 12.60 1.07
CA GLU A 70 8.29 11.86 2.15
C GLU A 70 7.34 11.57 3.33
N TYR A 71 6.46 12.50 3.71
CA TYR A 71 5.45 12.22 4.73
C TYR A 71 4.45 11.15 4.28
N SER A 72 4.07 11.15 2.99
CA SER A 72 3.15 10.13 2.46
C SER A 72 3.73 8.72 2.56
N LYS A 73 5.03 8.56 2.26
CA LYS A 73 5.75 7.28 2.40
C LYS A 73 5.77 6.84 3.86
N LEU A 74 6.25 7.71 4.75
CA LEU A 74 6.35 7.40 6.17
C LEU A 74 5.00 6.97 6.75
N LEU A 75 3.93 7.70 6.45
CA LEU A 75 2.59 7.38 6.97
C LEU A 75 1.96 6.13 6.34
N ALA A 76 2.37 5.76 5.12
CA ALA A 76 1.95 4.53 4.46
C ALA A 76 2.62 3.27 5.02
N GLU A 77 3.74 3.39 5.73
CA GLU A 77 4.37 2.23 6.35
C GLU A 77 3.38 1.49 7.29
N PRO A 78 3.39 0.14 7.29
CA PRO A 78 2.56 -0.64 8.20
C PRO A 78 2.79 -0.25 9.66
N GLY A 79 1.70 -0.13 10.42
CA GLY A 79 1.69 0.23 11.84
C GLY A 79 1.62 1.73 12.14
N ASN A 80 1.72 2.61 11.13
CA ASN A 80 1.59 4.05 11.30
C ASN A 80 0.12 4.50 11.23
N PHE A 81 -0.39 4.81 10.04
CA PHE A 81 -1.75 5.33 9.87
C PHE A 81 -2.82 4.23 9.79
N GLY A 82 -2.43 2.95 9.72
CA GLY A 82 -3.34 1.80 9.63
C GLY A 82 -4.00 1.60 8.26
N LEU A 83 -3.77 2.50 7.30
CA LEU A 83 -4.43 2.50 6.00
C LEU A 83 -3.95 1.35 5.11
N THR A 84 -2.65 1.03 5.17
CA THR A 84 -2.06 -0.07 4.42
C THR A 84 -2.67 -1.41 4.81
N GLU A 85 -2.89 -1.65 6.11
CA GLU A 85 -3.54 -2.87 6.61
C GLU A 85 -5.01 -2.95 6.18
N MET A 86 -5.73 -1.81 6.21
CA MET A 86 -7.11 -1.75 5.74
C MET A 86 -7.21 -2.08 4.25
N ILE A 87 -6.31 -1.53 3.43
CA ILE A 87 -6.26 -1.81 1.98
C ILE A 87 -5.86 -3.26 1.73
N HIS A 88 -4.82 -3.76 2.41
CA HIS A 88 -4.34 -5.14 2.27
C HIS A 88 -5.45 -6.14 2.57
N ALA A 89 -6.15 -5.95 3.70
CA ALA A 89 -7.28 -6.81 4.08
C ALA A 89 -8.38 -6.84 3.02
N GLU A 90 -8.65 -5.71 2.34
CA GLU A 90 -9.63 -5.67 1.27
C GLU A 90 -9.13 -6.32 -0.03
N LEU A 91 -7.85 -6.11 -0.38
CA LEU A 91 -7.24 -6.76 -1.54
C LEU A 91 -7.22 -8.28 -1.41
N VAL A 92 -6.97 -8.81 -0.21
CA VAL A 92 -7.04 -10.25 0.08
C VAL A 92 -8.44 -10.78 -0.19
N LYS A 93 -9.49 -10.14 0.37
CA LYS A 93 -10.88 -10.56 0.13
C LYS A 93 -11.25 -10.54 -1.36
N LEU A 94 -10.83 -9.51 -2.09
CA LEU A 94 -11.09 -9.40 -3.53
C LEU A 94 -10.40 -10.50 -4.34
N GLN A 95 -9.23 -10.97 -3.91
CA GLN A 95 -8.54 -12.09 -4.55
C GLN A 95 -9.20 -13.45 -4.25
N GLU A 96 -9.76 -13.61 -3.05
CA GLU A 96 -10.51 -14.82 -2.68
C GLU A 96 -11.78 -14.97 -3.53
N VAL A 97 -12.56 -13.90 -3.68
CA VAL A 97 -13.78 -13.89 -4.52
C VAL A 97 -13.50 -14.22 -6.00
N LYS A 98 -12.33 -13.83 -6.53
CA LYS A 98 -11.94 -14.11 -7.92
C LYS A 98 -11.51 -15.55 -8.18
N ARG A 99 -11.25 -16.33 -7.13
CA ARG A 99 -10.78 -17.73 -7.25
C ARG A 99 -11.92 -18.75 -7.29
N ASP A 100 -13.14 -18.34 -6.94
CA ASP A 100 -14.39 -19.10 -7.10
C ASP A 100 -15.07 -18.81 -8.45
#